data_AF-A0A9Q0K219-F1
#
_entry.id   AF-A0A9Q0K219-F1
#
_cell.length_a   1.000
_cell.length_b   1.000
_cell.length_c   1.000
_cell.angle_alpha   90.00
_cell.angle_beta   90.00
_cell.angle_gamma   90.00
#
_symmetry.space_group_name_H-M   'P 1'
#
loop_
_entity.id
_entity.type
_entity.pdbx_description
1 polymer ?
#
loop_
_entity_poly.entity_id
_entity_poly.type
_entity_poly.pdbx_seq_one_letter_code
_entity_poly.pdbx_strand_id
1 'polypeptide(L)'
;MKASQPSSISHDHEYDEEHLGASLHFARSSSSWFLYPSKTNLCLWYIVDEEYSSYGNVPVVPGHIYSINDSLSAEEAASEYEFVLRQLVKTRTVDVSEISDCPKFDLILLGMGPDGHVASLFPNHIALDEKEEWIIFITDSPKPPPERITFTLPVINSASNVAVVVTGANKAEAVHLAIDNVGSECPVLPARMVCPTNGKLVWFLDRAAASMLEASQ
;
A
#
# COMPACT_ATOMS: atom_id res chain seq x y z
N MET A 1 -69.58 9.48 11.79
CA MET A 1 -68.97 10.63 12.52
C MET A 1 -67.83 10.10 13.39
N LYS A 2 -66.71 10.83 13.38
CA LYS A 2 -65.41 10.59 14.03
C LYS A 2 -64.51 9.50 13.45
N ALA A 3 -63.53 9.93 12.67
CA ALA A 3 -62.20 9.34 12.63
C ALA A 3 -61.18 10.50 12.60
N SER A 4 -60.18 10.39 13.47
CA SER A 4 -59.20 11.40 13.85
C SER A 4 -58.12 11.59 12.77
N GLN A 5 -57.61 12.81 12.63
CA GLN A 5 -56.33 13.06 11.93
C GLN A 5 -55.15 12.70 12.83
N PRO A 6 -53.98 12.46 12.23
CA PRO A 6 -52.87 13.36 12.52
C PRO A 6 -52.12 13.87 11.27
N SER A 7 -51.43 14.98 11.54
CA SER A 7 -50.66 15.89 10.71
C SER A 7 -49.49 15.26 9.92
N SER A 8 -49.32 15.74 8.69
CA SER A 8 -48.16 15.57 7.84
C SER A 8 -46.93 16.31 8.39
N ILE A 9 -45.85 15.58 8.63
CA ILE A 9 -44.49 16.14 8.74
C ILE A 9 -43.72 15.63 7.53
N SER A 10 -43.36 16.53 6.63
CA SER A 10 -42.39 16.33 5.57
C SER A 10 -41.00 16.19 6.20
N HIS A 11 -40.40 15.01 6.09
CA HIS A 11 -38.95 14.85 6.24
C HIS A 11 -38.37 14.83 4.83
N ASP A 12 -37.73 15.93 4.46
CA ASP A 12 -36.76 15.94 3.37
C ASP A 12 -35.57 15.09 3.83
N HIS A 13 -35.51 13.85 3.35
CA HIS A 13 -34.29 13.06 3.40
C HIS A 13 -33.42 13.50 2.22
N GLU A 14 -32.45 14.35 2.54
CA GLU A 14 -31.25 14.57 1.74
C GLU A 14 -30.58 13.20 1.56
N TYR A 15 -30.62 12.68 0.33
CA TYR A 15 -29.95 11.44 -0.05
C TYR A 15 -28.47 11.75 -0.28
N ASP A 16 -27.60 11.18 0.57
CA ASP A 16 -26.15 11.16 0.37
C ASP A 16 -25.82 10.50 -0.99
N GLU A 17 -25.29 11.28 -1.93
CA GLU A 17 -24.65 10.81 -3.17
C GLU A 17 -23.25 10.20 -2.88
N GLU A 18 -23.19 9.19 -2.04
CA GLU A 18 -22.01 8.30 -1.93
C GLU A 18 -22.44 6.90 -2.30
N HIS A 19 -22.67 6.63 -3.58
CA HIS A 19 -22.55 5.32 -4.23
C HIS A 19 -22.81 5.54 -5.72
N LEU A 20 -21.77 5.36 -6.55
CA LEU A 20 -21.76 4.91 -7.95
C LEU A 20 -20.65 5.61 -8.75
N GLY A 21 -19.56 4.88 -8.99
CA GLY A 21 -18.47 5.26 -9.88
C GLY A 21 -17.61 4.06 -10.23
N ALA A 22 -18.23 3.02 -10.77
CA ALA A 22 -17.59 1.77 -11.17
C ALA A 22 -16.76 1.90 -12.47
N SER A 23 -15.71 1.08 -12.51
CA SER A 23 -15.10 0.40 -13.67
C SER A 23 -13.70 0.83 -14.07
N LEU A 24 -12.73 -0.05 -13.78
CA LEU A 24 -11.51 -0.20 -14.57
C LEU A 24 -11.30 -1.68 -14.90
N HIS A 25 -11.43 -2.03 -16.17
CA HIS A 25 -11.12 -3.35 -16.70
C HIS A 25 -9.68 -3.36 -17.25
N PHE A 26 -8.89 -4.36 -16.89
CA PHE A 26 -7.71 -4.75 -17.65
C PHE A 26 -7.65 -6.28 -17.78
N ALA A 27 -7.53 -6.76 -19.01
CA ALA A 27 -7.38 -8.17 -19.36
C ALA A 27 -5.94 -8.46 -19.84
N ARG A 28 -5.32 -9.44 -19.18
CA ARG A 28 -4.18 -10.33 -19.53
C ARG A 28 -2.90 -9.78 -20.19
N SER A 29 -1.78 -10.01 -19.50
CA SER A 29 -0.65 -10.82 -20.00
C SER A 29 0.12 -11.47 -18.82
N SER A 30 0.55 -12.71 -19.03
CA SER A 30 1.50 -13.57 -18.29
C SER A 30 2.11 -13.09 -16.95
N SER A 31 1.78 -13.87 -15.89
CA SER A 31 2.61 -14.23 -14.73
C SER A 31 3.10 -13.11 -13.79
N SER A 32 2.27 -12.76 -12.79
CA SER A 32 2.58 -12.76 -11.34
C SER A 32 1.56 -11.88 -10.60
N TRP A 33 0.85 -12.41 -9.59
CA TRP A 33 -0.13 -11.66 -8.77
C TRP A 33 -0.15 -12.22 -7.34
N PHE A 34 -0.09 -11.37 -6.29
CA PHE A 34 0.01 -11.75 -4.86
C PHE A 34 -1.07 -11.05 -4.01
N LEU A 35 -1.65 -11.76 -3.01
CA LEU A 35 -2.75 -11.28 -2.13
C LEU A 35 -3.17 -12.30 -1.00
N TYR A 36 -3.24 -11.89 0.29
CA TYR A 36 -4.22 -12.33 1.34
C TYR A 36 -4.02 -11.57 2.69
N PRO A 37 -5.04 -11.43 3.59
CA PRO A 37 -5.01 -10.58 4.79
C PRO A 37 -4.50 -11.30 6.03
N SER A 38 -4.07 -10.50 7.00
CA SER A 38 -3.55 -11.00 8.26
C SER A 38 -3.66 -9.91 9.36
N LYS A 39 -3.80 -10.29 10.63
CA LYS A 39 -3.98 -9.38 11.79
C LYS A 39 -2.76 -8.50 12.12
N THR A 40 -1.78 -8.46 11.23
CA THR A 40 -0.60 -7.59 11.30
C THR A 40 -0.78 -6.47 10.27
N ASN A 41 -0.71 -5.20 10.68
CA ASN A 41 -0.80 -4.11 9.71
C ASN A 41 0.49 -4.04 8.88
N LEU A 42 0.53 -4.84 7.82
CA LEU A 42 1.51 -4.82 6.74
C LEU A 42 0.90 -4.18 5.50
N CYS A 43 1.54 -3.12 5.05
CA CYS A 43 1.25 -2.49 3.76
C CYS A 43 1.82 -3.33 2.62
N LEU A 44 0.96 -4.16 2.04
CA LEU A 44 0.82 -4.37 0.60
C LEU A 44 -0.68 -4.29 0.33
N TRP A 45 -1.18 -3.12 -0.06
CA TRP A 45 -2.55 -2.98 -0.56
C TRP A 45 -2.43 -3.09 -2.09
N TYR A 46 -3.08 -4.03 -2.77
CA TYR A 46 -4.54 -4.13 -2.86
C TYR A 46 -5.14 -5.43 -2.35
N ILE A 47 -6.36 -5.25 -1.83
CA ILE A 47 -7.42 -6.15 -1.37
C ILE A 47 -8.13 -6.87 -2.53
N VAL A 48 -8.48 -8.13 -2.32
CA VAL A 48 -9.87 -8.59 -2.50
C VAL A 48 -10.27 -9.22 -1.17
N ASP A 49 -11.36 -8.73 -0.59
CA ASP A 49 -11.86 -9.10 0.73
C ASP A 49 -12.19 -10.61 0.80
N GLU A 50 -12.20 -11.21 1.99
CA GLU A 50 -12.86 -12.52 2.19
C GLU A 50 -14.36 -12.43 1.90
N GLU A 51 -14.94 -11.23 1.98
CA GLU A 51 -16.32 -10.96 1.54
C GLU A 51 -16.49 -10.93 0.00
N TYR A 52 -15.38 -10.94 -0.76
CA TYR A 52 -15.34 -11.05 -2.22
C TYR A 52 -15.12 -12.48 -2.74
N SER A 53 -15.12 -13.49 -1.87
CA SER A 53 -15.33 -14.89 -2.29
C SER A 53 -16.71 -15.09 -2.99
N SER A 54 -17.60 -14.10 -2.90
CA SER A 54 -18.86 -14.03 -3.64
C SER A 54 -18.71 -13.58 -5.11
N TYR A 55 -17.60 -12.95 -5.50
CA TYR A 55 -17.29 -12.58 -6.89
C TYR A 55 -16.13 -13.42 -7.42
N GLY A 56 -16.35 -14.74 -7.49
CA GLY A 56 -15.45 -15.63 -8.20
C GLY A 56 -15.26 -15.21 -9.66
N ASN A 57 -14.02 -15.30 -10.16
CA ASN A 57 -13.68 -15.64 -11.56
C ASN A 57 -12.20 -15.44 -11.98
N VAL A 58 -11.27 -15.11 -11.08
CA VAL A 58 -9.84 -15.08 -11.46
C VAL A 58 -9.15 -16.39 -11.05
N PRO A 59 -8.72 -17.25 -12.00
CA PRO A 59 -7.98 -18.46 -11.67
C PRO A 59 -6.55 -18.09 -11.26
N VAL A 60 -6.34 -17.90 -9.96
CA VAL A 60 -5.01 -17.78 -9.36
C VAL A 60 -4.55 -19.16 -8.90
N VAL A 61 -3.31 -19.53 -9.24
CA VAL A 61 -2.72 -20.80 -8.79
C VAL A 61 -2.33 -20.64 -7.31
N PRO A 62 -2.85 -21.45 -6.37
CA PRO A 62 -2.58 -21.27 -4.95
C PRO A 62 -1.08 -21.27 -4.59
N GLY A 63 -0.26 -22.06 -5.30
CA GLY A 63 1.19 -22.10 -5.11
C GLY A 63 1.95 -20.84 -5.55
N HIS A 64 1.28 -19.84 -6.11
CA HIS A 64 1.85 -18.54 -6.46
C HIS A 64 1.48 -17.44 -5.45
N ILE A 65 0.81 -17.79 -4.35
CA ILE A 65 0.44 -16.86 -3.29
C ILE A 65 1.36 -17.15 -2.09
N TYR A 66 2.15 -16.15 -1.71
CA TYR A 66 3.04 -16.22 -0.55
C TYR A 66 2.58 -15.16 0.45
N SER A 67 1.84 -15.59 1.47
CA SER A 67 1.31 -14.71 2.52
C SER A 67 2.26 -14.69 3.72
N ILE A 68 2.22 -13.58 4.45
CA ILE A 68 2.86 -13.48 5.76
C ILE A 68 2.00 -14.26 6.77
N ASN A 69 2.66 -15.03 7.64
CA ASN A 69 2.01 -15.83 8.66
C ASN A 69 1.66 -15.00 9.89
N ASP A 70 0.39 -14.66 10.09
CA ASP A 70 -0.08 -13.83 11.21
C ASP A 70 -0.44 -14.57 12.48
N SER A 71 -0.25 -15.88 12.47
CA SER A 71 -0.31 -16.66 13.70
C SER A 71 0.98 -16.56 14.53
N LEU A 72 2.04 -15.97 13.96
CA LEU A 72 3.35 -15.78 14.59
C LEU A 72 3.55 -14.37 15.14
N SER A 73 4.58 -14.21 15.97
CA SER A 73 5.08 -12.87 16.34
C SER A 73 5.62 -12.14 15.11
N ALA A 74 5.70 -10.80 15.18
CA ALA A 74 6.22 -10.01 14.07
C ALA A 74 7.66 -10.39 13.67
N GLU A 75 8.50 -10.73 14.66
CA GLU A 75 9.88 -11.17 14.43
C GLU A 75 9.96 -12.51 13.70
N GLU A 76 9.20 -13.52 14.17
CA GLU A 76 9.16 -14.85 13.55
C GLU A 76 8.58 -14.79 12.14
N ALA A 77 7.51 -14.01 11.94
CA ALA A 77 6.90 -13.84 10.64
C ALA A 77 7.76 -13.03 9.66
N ALA A 78 8.54 -12.04 10.12
CA ALA A 78 9.53 -11.37 9.27
C ALA A 78 10.60 -12.35 8.81
N SER A 79 11.14 -13.15 9.73
CA SER A 79 12.15 -14.17 9.45
C SER A 79 11.64 -15.26 8.50
N GLU A 80 10.42 -15.75 8.72
CA GLU A 80 9.77 -16.74 7.85
C GLU A 80 9.54 -16.17 6.45
N TYR A 81 9.01 -14.95 6.36
CA TYR A 81 8.69 -14.34 5.07
C TYR A 81 9.94 -14.00 4.27
N GLU A 82 11.00 -13.53 4.93
CA GLU A 82 12.27 -13.34 4.26
C GLU A 82 12.85 -14.66 3.75
N PHE A 83 12.79 -15.73 4.54
CA PHE A 83 13.22 -17.06 4.09
C PHE A 83 12.46 -17.50 2.83
N VAL A 84 11.14 -17.27 2.78
CA VAL A 84 10.32 -17.54 1.58
C VAL A 84 10.83 -16.74 0.39
N LEU A 85 11.02 -15.43 0.52
CA LEU A 85 11.52 -14.57 -0.57
C LEU A 85 12.91 -15.01 -1.07
N ARG A 86 13.80 -15.41 -0.15
CA ARG A 86 15.12 -15.97 -0.50
C ARG A 86 14.99 -17.27 -1.28
N GLN A 87 14.02 -18.13 -0.96
CA GLN A 87 13.75 -19.31 -1.78
C GLN A 87 13.22 -18.93 -3.16
N LEU A 88 12.32 -17.95 -3.27
CA LEU A 88 11.80 -17.49 -4.56
C LEU A 88 12.87 -16.92 -5.48
N VAL A 89 13.81 -16.16 -4.91
CA VAL A 89 15.00 -15.70 -5.62
C VAL A 89 15.86 -16.88 -6.07
N LYS A 90 16.13 -17.83 -5.17
CA LYS A 90 16.93 -19.02 -5.48
C LYS A 90 16.32 -19.89 -6.58
N THR A 91 14.99 -20.03 -6.60
CA THR A 91 14.26 -20.78 -7.64
C THR A 91 14.02 -19.96 -8.90
N ARG A 92 14.47 -18.70 -8.95
CA ARG A 92 14.26 -17.75 -10.06
C ARG A 92 12.78 -17.49 -10.34
N THR A 93 11.96 -17.55 -9.30
CA THR A 93 10.56 -17.10 -9.34
C THR A 93 10.49 -15.58 -9.21
N VAL A 94 11.40 -15.00 -8.42
CA VAL A 94 11.61 -13.55 -8.29
C VAL A 94 13.02 -13.24 -8.76
N ASP A 95 13.17 -12.23 -9.59
CA ASP A 95 14.48 -11.79 -10.07
C ASP A 95 15.25 -11.05 -8.98
N VAL A 96 16.54 -10.78 -9.22
CA VAL A 96 17.39 -10.01 -8.33
C VAL A 96 17.80 -8.71 -9.01
N SER A 97 17.84 -7.63 -8.24
CA SER A 97 18.39 -6.36 -8.70
C SER A 97 19.89 -6.46 -8.89
N GLU A 98 20.37 -6.14 -10.09
CA GLU A 98 21.81 -6.09 -10.42
C GLU A 98 22.59 -5.03 -9.62
N ILE A 99 21.90 -4.11 -8.94
CA ILE A 99 22.50 -2.97 -8.23
C ILE A 99 22.57 -3.21 -6.71
N SER A 100 21.55 -3.87 -6.15
CA SER A 100 21.35 -3.92 -4.69
C SER A 100 21.23 -5.33 -4.11
N ASP A 101 21.37 -6.38 -4.94
CA ASP A 101 21.15 -7.80 -4.57
C ASP A 101 19.79 -8.10 -3.90
N CYS A 102 18.88 -7.11 -3.88
CA CYS A 102 17.53 -7.23 -3.37
C CYS A 102 16.63 -7.96 -4.38
N PRO A 103 15.54 -8.61 -3.94
CA PRO A 103 14.52 -9.12 -4.84
C PRO A 103 13.97 -7.98 -5.71
N LYS A 104 13.86 -8.22 -7.01
CA LYS A 104 13.35 -7.28 -8.00
C LYS A 104 11.94 -7.70 -8.38
N PHE A 105 10.96 -7.03 -7.77
CA PHE A 105 9.56 -7.21 -8.11
C PHE A 105 9.19 -6.42 -9.37
N ASP A 106 8.28 -6.95 -10.18
CA ASP A 106 7.77 -6.24 -11.36
C ASP A 106 6.95 -4.99 -10.96
N LEU A 107 6.19 -5.11 -9.88
CA LEU A 107 5.34 -4.06 -9.34
C LEU A 107 5.27 -4.17 -7.81
N ILE A 108 5.53 -3.05 -7.13
CA ILE A 108 5.13 -2.85 -5.73
C ILE A 108 4.05 -1.78 -5.69
N LEU A 109 2.95 -2.08 -5.03
CA LEU A 109 1.80 -1.19 -4.87
C LEU A 109 1.79 -0.67 -3.42
N LEU A 110 1.82 0.64 -3.27
CA LEU A 110 1.89 1.32 -1.99
C LEU A 110 0.69 2.23 -1.79
N GLY A 111 0.18 2.25 -0.56
CA GLY A 111 -0.60 3.36 -0.05
C GLY A 111 0.31 4.38 0.64
N MET A 112 -0.24 5.55 0.98
CA MET A 112 0.47 6.56 1.74
C MET A 112 -0.37 7.09 2.92
N GLY A 113 0.27 7.24 4.08
CA GLY A 113 -0.29 7.91 5.26
C GLY A 113 -0.43 9.43 5.12
N PRO A 114 -1.26 10.09 5.95
CA PRO A 114 -1.32 11.55 5.98
C PRO A 114 -0.02 12.21 6.51
N ASP A 115 0.87 11.41 7.09
CA ASP A 115 2.22 11.73 7.57
C ASP A 115 3.31 11.31 6.56
N GLY A 116 2.93 10.87 5.36
CA GLY A 116 3.88 10.45 4.32
C GLY A 116 4.54 9.09 4.57
N HIS A 117 4.08 8.30 5.56
CA HIS A 117 4.54 6.92 5.69
C HIS A 117 4.09 6.08 4.49
N VAL A 118 4.93 5.16 4.07
CA VAL A 118 4.63 4.09 3.12
C VAL A 118 5.03 2.78 3.77
N ALA A 119 4.47 1.65 3.31
CA ALA A 119 4.75 0.38 3.96
C ALA A 119 4.46 0.47 5.48
N SER A 120 5.32 -0.10 6.34
CA SER A 120 5.37 0.25 7.77
C SER A 120 6.58 1.13 8.11
N LEU A 121 7.00 1.98 7.16
CA LEU A 121 8.14 2.87 7.28
C LEU A 121 7.63 4.27 7.62
N PHE A 122 7.87 4.72 8.85
CA PHE A 122 7.33 5.97 9.39
C PHE A 122 8.38 7.08 9.44
N PRO A 123 7.97 8.36 9.35
CA PRO A 123 8.88 9.50 9.55
C PRO A 123 9.71 9.38 10.83
N ASN A 124 11.01 9.63 10.72
CA ASN A 124 11.98 9.61 11.84
C ASN A 124 12.09 8.27 12.59
N HIS A 125 11.61 7.16 12.01
CA HIS A 125 11.73 5.83 12.59
C HIS A 125 13.05 5.16 12.17
N ILE A 126 13.70 4.42 13.09
CA ILE A 126 14.98 3.74 12.82
C ILE A 126 14.90 2.72 11.67
N ALA A 127 13.70 2.20 11.40
CA ALA A 127 13.41 1.32 10.26
C ALA A 127 13.78 1.92 8.89
N LEU A 128 13.88 3.26 8.77
CA LEU A 128 14.32 3.92 7.54
C LEU A 128 15.82 3.74 7.26
N ASP A 129 16.60 3.47 8.31
CA ASP A 129 18.05 3.31 8.24
C ASP A 129 18.46 1.90 7.81
N GLU A 130 17.54 0.93 7.77
CA GLU A 130 17.81 -0.43 7.32
C GLU A 130 18.27 -0.46 5.84
N LYS A 131 19.34 -1.23 5.58
CA LYS A 131 19.98 -1.35 4.26
C LYS A 131 20.30 -2.79 3.85
N GLU A 132 20.36 -3.71 4.79
CA GLU A 132 20.87 -5.07 4.59
C GLU A 132 19.73 -6.08 4.51
N GLU A 133 18.76 -5.99 5.42
CA GLU A 133 17.64 -6.94 5.47
C GLU A 133 16.58 -6.63 4.41
N TRP A 134 15.92 -7.67 3.90
CA TRP A 134 14.84 -7.51 2.91
C TRP A 134 13.52 -7.22 3.60
N ILE A 135 13.30 -7.89 4.73
CA ILE A 135 12.12 -7.78 5.58
C ILE A 135 12.57 -7.45 6.99
N ILE A 136 11.91 -6.47 7.59
CA ILE A 136 12.08 -6.19 9.02
C ILE A 136 10.74 -6.20 9.72
N PHE A 137 10.80 -6.32 11.04
CA PHE A 137 9.68 -6.06 11.92
C PHE A 137 9.94 -4.80 12.76
N ILE A 138 8.87 -4.14 13.17
CA ILE A 138 8.88 -3.07 14.15
C ILE A 138 7.88 -3.42 15.24
N THR A 139 8.16 -3.01 16.48
CA THR A 139 7.30 -3.26 17.66
C THR A 139 6.78 -1.96 18.29
N ASP A 140 7.15 -0.83 17.71
CA ASP A 140 6.96 0.53 18.21
C ASP A 140 6.35 1.45 17.15
N SER A 141 5.51 0.91 16.25
CA SER A 141 4.82 1.74 15.26
C SER A 141 4.07 2.89 15.95
N PRO A 142 4.22 4.14 15.47
CA PRO A 142 3.51 5.28 16.01
C PRO A 142 1.99 5.23 15.73
N LYS A 143 1.52 4.21 15.00
CA LYS A 143 0.11 3.98 14.66
C LYS A 143 -0.28 2.54 14.97
N PRO A 144 -1.45 2.30 15.60
CA PRO A 144 -1.86 0.94 15.95
C PRO A 144 -2.07 0.04 14.71
N PRO A 145 -1.83 -1.28 14.85
CA PRO A 145 -1.13 -1.94 15.95
C PRO A 145 0.38 -1.59 15.93
N PRO A 146 1.03 -1.66 17.10
CA PRO A 146 2.44 -1.29 17.25
C PRO A 146 3.37 -2.27 16.53
N GLU A 147 3.01 -3.55 16.50
CA GLU A 147 3.76 -4.60 15.81
C GLU A 147 3.39 -4.69 14.33
N ARG A 148 4.41 -4.61 13.48
CA ARG A 148 4.27 -4.70 12.03
C ARG A 148 5.49 -5.36 11.42
N ILE A 149 5.31 -5.94 10.25
CA ILE A 149 6.41 -6.34 9.38
C ILE A 149 6.41 -5.35 8.20
N THR A 150 7.50 -5.26 7.45
CA THR A 150 7.57 -4.40 6.27
C THR A 150 8.72 -4.78 5.37
N PHE A 151 8.56 -4.50 4.08
CA PHE A 151 9.70 -4.33 3.19
C PHE A 151 10.53 -3.13 3.63
N THR A 152 11.83 -3.24 3.42
CA THR A 152 12.78 -2.15 3.61
C THR A 152 12.83 -1.25 2.37
N LEU A 153 13.33 -0.03 2.51
CA LEU A 153 13.49 0.89 1.37
C LEU A 153 14.34 0.31 0.22
N PRO A 154 15.46 -0.41 0.47
CA PRO A 154 16.20 -1.08 -0.60
C PRO A 154 15.35 -2.03 -1.45
N VAL A 155 14.47 -2.82 -0.83
CA VAL A 155 13.57 -3.73 -1.55
C VAL A 155 12.47 -2.99 -2.32
N ILE A 156 11.92 -1.93 -1.73
CA ILE A 156 10.94 -1.09 -2.44
C ILE A 156 11.59 -0.46 -3.67
N ASN A 157 12.81 0.05 -3.53
CA ASN A 157 13.53 0.77 -4.57
C ASN A 157 14.25 -0.14 -5.58
N SER A 158 14.28 -1.46 -5.36
CA SER A 158 14.77 -2.44 -6.34
C SER A 158 13.71 -2.84 -7.37
N ALA A 159 12.43 -2.52 -7.15
CA ALA A 159 11.33 -2.90 -8.03
C ALA A 159 11.40 -2.23 -9.42
N SER A 160 10.94 -2.94 -10.44
CA SER A 160 10.81 -2.41 -11.81
C SER A 160 9.78 -1.27 -11.88
N ASN A 161 8.69 -1.39 -11.12
CA ASN A 161 7.68 -0.34 -11.00
C ASN A 161 7.21 -0.23 -9.55
N VAL A 162 7.04 1.00 -9.07
CA VAL A 162 6.34 1.31 -7.83
C VAL A 162 5.17 2.22 -8.15
N ALA A 163 3.98 1.78 -7.77
CA ALA A 163 2.76 2.57 -7.90
C ALA A 163 2.33 3.02 -6.51
N VAL A 164 2.19 4.32 -6.30
CA VAL A 164 1.68 4.90 -5.05
C VAL A 164 0.26 5.39 -5.29
N VAL A 165 -0.72 4.78 -4.63
CA VAL A 165 -2.15 5.09 -4.78
C VAL A 165 -2.63 5.83 -3.54
N VAL A 166 -3.14 7.05 -3.73
CA VAL A 166 -3.54 7.93 -2.63
C VAL A 166 -4.86 8.62 -2.96
N THR A 167 -5.82 8.52 -2.04
CA THR A 167 -7.14 9.14 -2.17
C THR A 167 -7.49 9.92 -0.91
N GLY A 168 -8.25 11.01 -1.07
CA GLY A 168 -8.78 11.81 0.03
C GLY A 168 -7.97 13.06 0.38
N ALA A 169 -8.69 14.12 0.76
CA ALA A 169 -8.13 15.44 1.05
C ALA A 169 -7.16 15.45 2.25
N ASN A 170 -7.34 14.54 3.21
CA ASN A 170 -6.44 14.41 4.37
C ASN A 170 -5.03 13.91 4.01
N LYS A 171 -4.77 13.59 2.74
CA LYS A 171 -3.45 13.21 2.22
C LYS A 171 -2.76 14.31 1.44
N ALA A 172 -3.46 15.39 1.10
CA ALA A 172 -3.00 16.37 0.12
C ALA A 172 -1.68 17.05 0.50
N GLU A 173 -1.51 17.40 1.78
CA GLU A 173 -0.27 17.98 2.28
C GLU A 173 0.90 17.00 2.16
N ALA A 174 0.73 15.75 2.60
CA ALA A 174 1.77 14.73 2.45
C ALA A 174 2.11 14.43 0.98
N VAL A 175 1.12 14.45 0.09
CA VAL A 175 1.33 14.29 -1.36
C VAL A 175 2.18 15.44 -1.91
N HIS A 176 1.83 16.68 -1.58
CA HIS A 176 2.61 17.86 -1.94
C HIS A 176 4.06 17.75 -1.44
N LEU A 177 4.26 17.40 -0.17
CA LEU A 177 5.60 17.24 0.41
C LEU A 177 6.41 16.08 -0.21
N ALA A 178 5.74 15.01 -0.62
CA ALA A 178 6.39 13.86 -1.23
C ALA A 178 6.79 14.10 -2.69
N ILE A 179 5.98 14.84 -3.46
CA ILE A 179 6.14 14.99 -4.92
C ILE A 179 6.87 16.30 -5.28
N ASP A 180 6.46 17.44 -4.71
CA ASP A 180 6.97 18.74 -5.15
C ASP A 180 8.39 19.00 -4.64
N ASN A 181 9.10 19.90 -5.29
CA ASN A 181 10.44 20.30 -4.88
C ASN A 181 10.39 21.30 -3.73
N VAL A 182 9.91 20.84 -2.58
CA VAL A 182 9.97 21.55 -1.31
C VAL A 182 11.41 21.47 -0.86
N GLY A 183 12.09 22.62 -0.72
CA GLY A 183 13.54 22.72 -0.55
C GLY A 183 14.11 21.97 0.68
N SER A 184 15.34 22.31 1.07
CA SER A 184 16.11 21.59 2.09
C SER A 184 15.50 21.54 3.51
N GLU A 185 14.41 22.26 3.78
CA GLU A 185 13.66 22.22 5.04
C GLU A 185 12.53 21.18 5.05
N CYS A 186 12.38 20.39 3.98
CA CYS A 186 11.35 19.35 3.90
C CYS A 186 11.60 18.26 4.96
N PRO A 187 10.56 17.87 5.74
CA PRO A 187 10.72 16.81 6.72
C PRO A 187 11.06 15.47 6.05
N VAL A 188 11.61 14.53 6.83
CA VAL A 188 11.87 13.17 6.36
C VAL A 188 10.54 12.47 6.11
N LEU A 189 10.14 12.36 4.83
CA LEU A 189 8.98 11.60 4.39
C LEU A 189 9.41 10.27 3.76
N PRO A 190 9.02 9.12 4.31
CA PRO A 190 9.26 7.82 3.71
C PRO A 190 8.78 7.72 2.26
N ALA A 191 7.63 8.31 1.93
CA ALA A 191 7.13 8.37 0.56
C ALA A 191 8.06 9.08 -0.43
N ARG A 192 8.81 10.11 0.02
CA ARG A 192 9.82 10.81 -0.78
C ARG A 192 11.10 9.98 -0.97
N MET A 193 11.34 9.02 -0.07
CA MET A 193 12.46 8.08 -0.15
C MET A 193 12.18 6.89 -1.08
N VAL A 194 10.94 6.73 -1.54
CA VAL A 194 10.59 5.81 -2.61
C VAL A 194 11.10 6.39 -3.92
N CYS A 195 12.21 5.85 -4.40
CA CYS A 195 12.88 6.27 -5.62
C CYS A 195 13.52 5.02 -6.28
N PRO A 196 12.75 4.28 -7.09
CA PRO A 196 13.24 3.07 -7.74
C PRO A 196 14.50 3.35 -8.56
N THR A 197 15.61 2.66 -8.26
CA THR A 197 16.93 3.02 -8.82
C THR A 197 17.04 2.74 -10.32
N ASN A 198 16.42 1.66 -10.78
CA ASN A 198 16.32 1.31 -12.22
C ASN A 198 14.88 0.88 -12.54
N GLY A 199 13.92 1.68 -12.07
CA GLY A 199 12.50 1.43 -12.21
C GLY A 199 11.71 2.71 -12.41
N LYS A 200 10.38 2.58 -12.40
CA LYS A 200 9.46 3.72 -12.54
C LYS A 200 8.66 3.92 -11.26
N LEU A 201 8.56 5.17 -10.82
CA LEU A 201 7.60 5.58 -9.79
C LEU A 201 6.41 6.25 -10.46
N VAL A 202 5.20 5.78 -10.16
CA VAL A 202 3.94 6.36 -10.68
C VAL A 202 3.00 6.66 -9.51
N TRP A 203 2.46 7.87 -9.51
CA TRP A 203 1.47 8.30 -8.51
C TRP A 203 0.07 8.27 -9.12
N PHE A 204 -0.85 7.59 -8.44
CA PHE A 204 -2.27 7.56 -8.76
C PHE A 204 -3.02 8.31 -7.66
N LEU A 205 -3.50 9.50 -8.01
CA LEU A 205 -4.13 10.43 -7.08
C LEU A 205 -5.56 10.71 -7.51
N ASP A 206 -6.48 10.78 -6.56
CA ASP A 206 -7.76 11.44 -6.80
C ASP A 206 -7.60 12.98 -6.75
N ARG A 207 -8.65 13.70 -7.14
CA ARG A 207 -8.64 15.17 -7.15
C ARG A 207 -8.40 15.74 -5.74
N ALA A 208 -8.88 15.07 -4.70
CA ALA A 208 -8.77 15.55 -3.33
C ALA A 208 -7.32 15.44 -2.80
N ALA A 209 -6.66 14.30 -3.03
CA ALA A 209 -5.26 14.07 -2.67
C ALA A 209 -4.29 14.92 -3.52
N ALA A 210 -4.66 15.25 -4.76
CA ALA A 210 -3.87 16.13 -5.61
C ALA A 210 -4.12 17.64 -5.38
N SER A 211 -5.00 18.02 -4.45
CA SER A 211 -5.49 19.41 -4.32
C SER A 211 -4.43 20.46 -3.96
N MET A 212 -3.28 20.03 -3.44
CA MET A 212 -2.17 20.91 -3.05
C MET A 212 -0.95 20.81 -3.99
N LEU A 213 -1.04 20.03 -5.08
CA LEU A 213 0.04 19.99 -6.07
C LEU A 213 0.04 21.26 -6.90
N GLU A 214 1.23 21.82 -7.10
CA GLU A 214 1.41 22.91 -8.05
C GLU A 214 1.15 22.39 -9.46
N ALA A 215 0.37 23.13 -10.26
CA ALA A 215 0.23 22.81 -11.67
C ALA A 215 1.61 22.93 -12.33
N SER A 216 2.07 21.87 -12.99
CA SER A 216 3.35 21.89 -13.72
C SER A 216 3.31 23.04 -14.74
N GLN A 217 4.19 24.03 -14.56
CA GLN A 217 4.43 25.08 -15.57
C GLN A 217 5.21 24.53 -16.76
#